data_AF-I2CRX1-F1
#
_entry.id   AF-I2CRX1-F1
#
_cell.length_a   1.000
_cell.length_b   1.000
_cell.length_c   1.000
_cell.angle_alpha   90.00
_cell.angle_beta   90.00
_cell.angle_gamma   90.00
#
_symmetry.space_group_name_H-M   'P 1'
#
loop_
_entity.id
_entity.type
_entity.pdbx_description
1 polymer ?
#
loop_
_entity_poly.entity_id
_entity_poly.type
_entity_poly.pdbx_seq_one_letter_code
_entity_poly.pdbx_strand_id
1 'polypeptide(L)'
;MHHSTAPAVRAIMGRISTNTATSYLITGSTDHHIRSWDFTSPADCVTVSGLVPGQPPPEYLATSIPCADPSRRKSSGKLLVCRDSPLPPLVVTPPSQIPLREMRGPVPPPTCHTGAIMDLKTVDVPVRLLLSCSRDETVKVWR
;
A
#
# COMPACT_ATOMS: atom_id res chain seq x y z
N MET A 1 15.60 -7.52 21.51
CA MET A 1 14.59 -8.56 21.20
C MET A 1 13.50 -7.93 20.34
N HIS A 2 13.57 -8.07 19.01
CA HIS A 2 12.52 -7.59 18.12
C HIS A 2 11.31 -8.51 18.26
N HIS A 3 10.25 -8.04 18.92
CA HIS A 3 8.94 -8.67 18.77
C HIS A 3 8.49 -8.37 17.34
N SER A 4 8.55 -9.38 16.46
CA SER A 4 7.82 -9.35 15.20
C SER A 4 6.33 -9.36 15.55
N THR A 5 5.75 -8.19 15.75
CA THR A 5 4.29 -8.06 15.84
C THR A 5 3.73 -8.41 14.48
N ALA A 6 2.76 -9.33 14.42
CA ALA A 6 2.06 -9.63 13.19
C ALA A 6 1.61 -8.34 12.49
N PRO A 7 1.67 -8.27 11.14
CA PRO A 7 1.23 -7.09 10.41
C PRO A 7 -0.21 -6.73 10.79
N ALA A 8 -0.46 -5.44 11.02
CA ALA A 8 -1.77 -4.93 11.38
C ALA A 8 -2.09 -3.67 10.59
N VAL A 9 -3.35 -3.57 10.16
CA VAL A 9 -3.88 -2.33 9.58
C VAL A 9 -4.08 -1.33 10.72
N ARG A 10 -3.52 -0.14 10.56
CA ARG A 10 -3.53 0.94 11.55
C ARG A 10 -4.35 2.14 11.10
N ALA A 11 -4.41 2.37 9.79
CA ALA A 11 -5.18 3.42 9.18
C ALA A 11 -6.06 2.85 8.07
N ILE A 12 -7.32 3.28 8.03
CA ILE A 12 -8.28 2.90 7.00
C ILE A 12 -9.03 4.14 6.57
N MET A 13 -9.14 4.33 5.27
CA MET A 13 -10.07 5.29 4.70
C MET A 13 -10.65 4.73 3.41
N GLY A 14 -11.74 5.29 2.92
CA GLY A 14 -12.34 4.80 1.69
C GLY A 14 -13.70 5.41 1.46
N ARG A 15 -14.37 4.92 0.43
CA ARG A 15 -15.74 5.28 0.13
C ARG A 15 -16.49 4.01 -0.22
N ILE A 16 -17.59 3.76 0.49
CA ILE A 16 -18.56 2.74 0.13
C ILE A 16 -19.72 3.47 -0.53
N SER A 17 -19.94 3.21 -1.81
CA SER A 17 -21.08 3.77 -2.54
C SER A 17 -22.18 2.74 -2.67
N THR A 18 -23.41 3.14 -2.34
CA THR A 18 -24.61 2.32 -2.55
C THR A 18 -25.23 2.54 -3.93
N ASN A 19 -24.79 3.56 -4.67
CA ASN A 19 -25.31 3.96 -5.97
C ASN A 19 -24.16 4.13 -6.97
N THR A 20 -23.94 3.12 -7.83
CA THR A 20 -23.13 3.07 -9.08
C THR A 20 -21.69 3.63 -9.10
N ALA A 21 -21.23 4.37 -8.09
CA ALA A 21 -19.87 4.86 -7.98
C ALA A 21 -18.94 3.75 -7.48
N THR A 22 -17.69 3.85 -7.90
CA THR A 22 -16.63 2.91 -7.51
C THR A 22 -16.42 2.97 -6.00
N SER A 23 -16.63 1.82 -5.35
CA SER A 23 -16.31 1.65 -3.94
C SER A 23 -14.86 1.23 -3.82
N TYR A 24 -14.13 1.86 -2.92
CA TYR A 24 -12.72 1.58 -2.71
C TYR A 24 -12.33 1.75 -1.25
N LEU A 25 -11.20 1.16 -0.90
CA LEU A 25 -10.56 1.25 0.40
C LEU A 25 -9.10 1.63 0.22
N ILE A 26 -8.53 2.37 1.16
CA ILE A 26 -7.11 2.60 1.28
C ILE A 26 -6.71 2.19 2.70
N THR A 27 -5.71 1.33 2.81
CA THR A 27 -5.21 0.81 4.08
C THR A 27 -3.77 1.20 4.28
N GLY A 28 -3.44 1.67 5.47
CA GLY A 28 -2.08 1.89 5.96
C GLY A 28 -1.76 0.89 7.07
N SER A 29 -0.60 0.24 6.99
CA SER A 29 -0.28 -0.90 7.84
C SER A 29 1.09 -0.78 8.54
N THR A 30 1.32 -1.62 9.53
CA THR A 30 2.60 -1.72 10.26
C THR A 30 3.75 -2.26 9.40
N ASP A 31 3.44 -2.87 8.25
CA ASP A 31 4.40 -3.29 7.22
C ASP A 31 4.88 -2.11 6.33
N HIS A 32 4.57 -0.87 6.71
CA HIS A 32 4.92 0.36 5.98
C HIS A 32 4.17 0.54 4.65
N HIS A 33 3.28 -0.40 4.30
CA HIS A 33 2.57 -0.34 3.04
C HIS A 33 1.32 0.52 3.14
N ILE A 34 1.07 1.22 2.04
CA ILE A 34 -0.22 1.86 1.73
C ILE A 34 -0.77 1.16 0.51
N ARG A 35 -1.95 0.56 0.62
CA ARG A 35 -2.61 -0.18 -0.46
C ARG A 35 -3.98 0.42 -0.75
N SER A 36 -4.26 0.68 -2.02
CA SER A 36 -5.57 1.04 -2.55
C SER A 36 -6.25 -0.22 -3.09
N TRP A 37 -7.51 -0.41 -2.73
CA TRP A 37 -8.33 -1.57 -3.06
C TRP A 37 -9.56 -1.12 -3.81
N ASP A 38 -9.69 -1.51 -5.09
CA ASP A 38 -10.94 -1.36 -5.82
C ASP A 38 -11.81 -2.60 -5.63
N PHE A 39 -13.07 -2.41 -5.25
CA PHE A 39 -13.98 -3.52 -4.94
C PHE A 39 -14.62 -4.18 -6.16
N THR A 40 -14.46 -3.55 -7.33
CA THR A 40 -14.97 -4.02 -8.60
C THR A 40 -13.93 -4.89 -9.30
N SER A 41 -12.69 -4.41 -9.36
CA SER A 41 -11.62 -4.93 -10.22
C SER A 41 -10.30 -5.02 -9.46
N PRO A 42 -9.76 -6.23 -9.24
CA PRO A 42 -8.44 -6.42 -8.63
C PRO A 42 -7.31 -5.76 -9.42
N ALA A 43 -7.46 -5.61 -10.74
CA ALA A 43 -6.47 -4.97 -11.61
C ALA A 43 -6.32 -3.46 -11.34
N ASP A 44 -7.33 -2.84 -10.71
CA ASP A 44 -7.32 -1.43 -10.35
C ASP A 44 -6.86 -1.20 -8.88
N CYS A 45 -6.49 -2.27 -8.17
CA CYS A 45 -5.82 -2.17 -6.87
C CYS A 45 -4.34 -1.79 -7.06
N VAL A 46 -3.78 -1.03 -6.12
CA VAL A 46 -2.42 -0.48 -6.23
C VAL A 46 -1.71 -0.44 -4.88
N THR A 47 -0.42 -0.79 -4.85
CA THR A 47 0.47 -0.48 -3.73
C THR A 47 1.07 0.91 -3.94
N VAL A 48 0.63 1.87 -3.13
CA VAL A 48 1.06 3.27 -3.18
C VAL A 48 2.41 3.46 -2.49
N SER A 49 2.63 2.75 -1.39
CA SER A 49 3.85 2.82 -0.58
C SER A 49 4.26 1.44 -0.09
N GLY A 50 5.55 1.25 0.19
CA GLY A 50 6.10 0.04 0.80
C GLY A 50 7.01 -0.79 -0.11
N LEU A 51 6.98 -0.58 -1.43
CA LEU A 51 7.89 -1.25 -2.36
C LEU A 51 9.31 -0.69 -2.28
N VAL A 52 10.30 -1.58 -2.30
CA VAL A 52 11.70 -1.18 -2.42
C VAL A 52 12.08 -0.97 -3.89
N PRO A 53 13.10 -0.13 -4.18
CA PRO A 53 13.56 0.07 -5.56
C PRO A 53 13.91 -1.26 -6.25
N GLY A 54 13.33 -1.49 -7.42
CA GLY A 54 13.54 -2.73 -8.19
C GLY A 54 12.66 -3.91 -7.77
N GLN A 55 11.82 -3.77 -6.75
CA GLN A 55 10.81 -4.78 -6.43
C GLN A 55 9.70 -4.78 -7.49
N PRO A 56 9.30 -5.95 -8.02
CA PRO A 56 8.14 -6.04 -8.90
C PRO A 56 6.85 -5.58 -8.22
N PRO A 57 5.83 -5.13 -8.98
CA PRO A 57 4.53 -4.80 -8.42
C PRO A 57 3.84 -6.07 -7.89
N PRO A 58 3.13 -5.97 -6.75
CA PRO A 58 2.45 -7.10 -6.14
C PRO A 58 1.23 -7.54 -6.96
N GLU A 59 0.81 -8.78 -6.75
CA GLU A 59 -0.36 -9.36 -7.43
C GLU A 59 -1.63 -9.16 -6.58
N TYR A 60 -2.68 -8.62 -7.20
CA TYR A 60 -3.99 -8.46 -6.58
C TYR A 60 -4.99 -9.45 -7.16
N LEU A 61 -5.67 -10.18 -6.27
CA LEU A 61 -6.60 -11.25 -6.62
C LEU A 61 -7.95 -11.04 -5.94
N ALA A 62 -9.03 -11.47 -6.61
CA ALA A 62 -10.34 -11.62 -5.99
C ALA A 62 -10.82 -13.07 -6.06
N THR A 63 -11.45 -13.54 -4.99
CA THR A 63 -12.18 -14.81 -4.99
C THR A 63 -13.56 -14.65 -4.36
N SER A 64 -14.56 -15.38 -4.85
CA SER A 64 -15.90 -15.36 -4.28
C SER A 64 -15.97 -16.28 -3.06
N ILE A 65 -16.44 -15.74 -1.93
CA ILE A 65 -16.74 -16.53 -0.73
C ILE A 65 -18.23 -16.89 -0.76
N PRO A 66 -18.59 -18.19 -0.64
CA PRO A 66 -19.97 -18.59 -0.52
C PRO A 66 -20.56 -18.02 0.78
N CYS A 67 -21.76 -17.42 0.69
CA CYS A 67 -22.46 -16.99 1.90
C CYS A 67 -22.98 -18.23 2.63
N ALA A 68 -22.60 -18.36 3.90
CA ALA A 68 -23.00 -19.47 4.75
C ALA A 68 -24.48 -19.41 5.17
N ASP A 69 -25.17 -18.29 4.91
CA ASP A 69 -26.56 -18.09 5.31
C ASP A 69 -27.53 -18.50 4.18
N PRO A 70 -28.26 -19.62 4.33
CA PRO A 70 -29.20 -20.09 3.32
C PRO A 70 -30.43 -19.18 3.15
N SER A 71 -30.69 -18.25 4.10
CA SER A 71 -31.80 -17.31 4.02
C SER A 71 -31.51 -16.11 3.10
N ARG A 72 -30.22 -15.79 2.87
CA ARG A 72 -29.79 -14.74 1.93
C ARG A 72 -29.67 -15.30 0.53
N ARG A 73 -30.76 -15.19 -0.25
CA ARG A 73 -30.76 -15.55 -1.68
C ARG A 73 -29.63 -14.81 -2.42
N LYS A 74 -28.61 -15.55 -2.88
CA LYS A 74 -27.62 -15.17 -3.89
C LYS A 74 -26.69 -13.97 -3.59
N SER A 75 -26.33 -13.69 -2.33
CA SER A 75 -25.18 -12.81 -2.09
C SER A 75 -23.91 -13.63 -1.91
N SER A 76 -22.97 -13.61 -2.84
CA SER A 76 -21.61 -14.09 -2.59
C SER A 76 -20.76 -12.93 -2.03
N GLY A 77 -19.94 -13.21 -1.03
CA GLY A 77 -18.90 -12.28 -0.61
C GLY A 77 -17.76 -12.27 -1.62
N LYS A 78 -16.95 -11.21 -1.63
CA LYS A 78 -15.67 -11.19 -2.34
C LYS A 78 -14.54 -11.04 -1.33
N LEU A 79 -13.50 -11.85 -1.47
CA LEU A 79 -12.23 -11.71 -0.76
C LEU A 79 -11.20 -11.15 -1.74
N LEU A 80 -10.66 -9.99 -1.40
CA LEU A 80 -9.54 -9.38 -2.10
C LEU A 80 -8.25 -9.70 -1.35
N VAL A 81 -7.21 -10.08 -2.09
CA VAL A 81 -5.90 -10.47 -1.54
C VAL A 81 -4.80 -9.77 -2.32
N CYS A 82 -3.82 -9.23 -1.60
CA CYS A 82 -2.55 -8.76 -2.15
C CYS A 82 -1.48 -9.81 -1.85
N ARG A 83 -0.77 -10.29 -2.86
CA ARG A 83 0.41 -11.14 -2.73
C ARG A 83 1.63 -10.29 -3.04
N ASP A 84 2.45 -10.06 -2.02
CA ASP A 84 3.66 -9.26 -2.17
C ASP A 84 4.67 -9.97 -3.07
N SER A 85 5.29 -9.20 -3.97
CA SER A 85 6.39 -9.71 -4.80
C SER A 85 7.63 -9.95 -3.96
N PRO A 86 8.47 -10.94 -4.31
CA PRO A 86 9.72 -11.16 -3.61
C PRO A 86 10.59 -9.91 -3.65
N LEU A 87 11.32 -9.66 -2.55
CA LEU A 87 12.29 -8.57 -2.50
C LEU A 87 13.40 -8.83 -3.53
N PRO A 88 13.88 -7.77 -4.21
CA PRO A 88 15.05 -7.90 -5.06
C PRO A 88 16.23 -8.37 -4.20
N PRO A 89 17.14 -9.19 -4.76
CA PRO A 89 18.32 -9.61 -4.03
C PRO A 89 19.12 -8.38 -3.60
N LEU A 90 19.64 -8.42 -2.38
CA LEU A 90 20.46 -7.34 -1.83
C LEU A 90 21.74 -7.28 -2.66
N VAL A 91 21.84 -6.33 -3.59
CA VAL A 91 23.08 -6.09 -4.33
C VAL A 91 24.03 -5.41 -3.36
N VAL A 92 24.87 -6.22 -2.71
CA VAL A 92 25.99 -5.73 -1.91
C VAL A 92 27.07 -5.33 -2.91
N THR A 93 26.95 -4.14 -3.51
CA THR A 93 28.06 -3.59 -4.28
C THR A 93 29.17 -3.27 -3.28
N PRO A 94 30.35 -3.90 -3.36
CA PRO A 94 31.45 -3.55 -2.48
C PRO A 94 31.78 -2.06 -2.68
N PRO A 95 32.18 -1.34 -1.62
CA PRO A 95 32.44 0.11 -1.70
C PRO A 95 33.39 0.51 -2.84
N SER A 96 34.31 -0.39 -3.22
CA SER A 96 35.28 -0.23 -4.30
C SER A 96 34.69 -0.25 -5.72
N GLN A 97 33.45 -0.72 -5.89
CA GLN A 97 32.75 -0.82 -7.18
C GLN A 97 31.58 0.15 -7.30
N ILE A 98 31.27 0.90 -6.25
CA ILE A 98 30.34 2.02 -6.35
C ILE A 98 31.10 3.08 -7.16
N PRO A 99 30.66 3.42 -8.39
CA PRO A 99 31.26 4.55 -9.08
C PRO A 99 31.20 5.72 -8.12
N LEU A 100 32.33 6.42 -7.93
CA LEU A 100 32.33 7.75 -7.34
C LEU A 100 31.54 8.65 -8.29
N ARG A 101 30.21 8.49 -8.31
CA ARG A 101 29.32 9.60 -8.60
C ARG A 101 29.72 10.59 -7.53
N GLU A 102 30.47 11.61 -7.94
CA GLU A 102 30.51 12.83 -7.16
C GLU A 102 29.06 13.08 -6.76
N MET A 103 28.78 13.06 -5.46
CA MET A 103 27.45 13.28 -4.86
C MET A 103 27.03 14.74 -5.10
N ARG A 104 27.11 15.21 -6.36
CA ARG A 104 26.71 16.52 -6.81
C ARG A 104 25.22 16.45 -7.06
N GLY A 105 24.47 16.88 -6.06
CA GLY A 105 23.04 17.07 -6.15
C GLY A 105 22.34 16.61 -4.88
N PRO A 106 21.08 17.02 -4.69
CA PRO A 106 20.27 16.56 -3.57
C PRO A 106 20.07 15.04 -3.67
N VAL A 107 20.23 14.34 -2.55
CA VAL A 107 19.81 12.94 -2.43
C VAL A 107 18.28 12.91 -2.58
N PRO A 108 17.71 12.13 -3.52
CA PRO A 108 16.27 12.06 -3.67
C PRO A 108 15.63 11.49 -2.39
N PRO A 109 14.48 12.03 -1.96
CA PRO A 109 13.81 11.53 -0.77
C PRO A 109 13.32 10.08 -0.99
N PRO A 110 13.20 9.27 0.08
CA PRO A 110 12.61 7.94 -0.02
C PRO A 110 11.18 7.99 -0.57
N THR A 111 10.87 7.11 -1.51
CA THR A 111 9.54 6.99 -2.13
C THR A 111 8.56 6.16 -1.31
N CYS A 112 8.99 5.60 -0.18
CA CYS A 112 8.18 4.81 0.75
C CYS A 112 8.35 5.28 2.19
N HIS A 113 7.42 4.89 3.05
CA HIS A 113 7.60 4.96 4.50
C HIS A 113 8.52 3.83 4.98
N THR A 114 9.26 4.07 6.06
CA THR A 114 10.09 3.08 6.76
C THR A 114 9.54 2.75 8.15
N GLY A 115 8.46 3.42 8.55
CA GLY A 115 7.75 3.26 9.81
C GLY A 115 6.30 2.86 9.59
N ALA A 116 5.65 2.35 10.63
CA ALA A 116 4.25 1.94 10.54
C ALA A 116 3.39 3.14 10.12
N ILE A 117 2.46 2.96 9.18
CA ILE A 117 1.50 4.01 8.81
C ILE A 117 0.54 4.21 9.97
N MET A 118 0.40 5.44 10.46
CA MET A 118 -0.42 5.75 11.64
C MET A 118 -1.77 6.38 11.26
N ASP A 119 -1.84 7.16 10.18
CA ASP A 119 -3.08 7.76 9.69
C ASP A 119 -3.04 8.01 8.16
N LEU A 120 -4.22 8.13 7.55
CA LEU A 120 -4.44 8.42 6.14
C LEU A 120 -5.54 9.47 5.97
N LYS A 121 -5.32 10.47 5.13
CA LYS A 121 -6.33 11.49 4.84
C LYS A 121 -6.28 11.93 3.38
N THR A 122 -7.44 12.16 2.77
CA THR A 122 -7.51 12.85 1.47
C THR A 122 -7.80 14.32 1.65
N VAL A 123 -7.16 15.15 0.84
CA VAL A 123 -7.40 16.59 0.74
C VAL A 123 -7.61 16.96 -0.73
N ASP A 124 -8.44 17.96 -0.99
CA ASP A 124 -8.78 18.39 -2.34
C ASP A 124 -8.26 19.83 -2.57
N VAL A 125 -6.98 20.01 -2.94
CA VAL A 125 -6.41 21.34 -3.27
C VAL A 125 -5.16 21.23 -4.18
N PRO A 126 -5.13 21.75 -5.42
CA PRO A 126 -6.22 21.94 -6.40
C PRO A 126 -6.69 20.61 -7.03
N VAL A 127 -5.99 19.51 -6.73
CA VAL A 127 -6.35 18.15 -7.12
C VAL A 127 -6.54 17.30 -5.88
N ARG A 128 -7.15 16.14 -6.03
CA ARG A 128 -7.27 15.16 -4.95
C ARG A 128 -5.90 14.59 -4.62
N LEU A 129 -5.48 14.70 -3.37
CA LEU A 129 -4.21 14.19 -2.85
C LEU A 129 -4.47 13.26 -1.67
N LEU A 130 -3.58 12.29 -1.48
CA LEU A 130 -3.52 11.46 -0.29
C LEU A 130 -2.38 11.96 0.62
N LEU A 131 -2.65 12.06 1.90
CA LEU A 131 -1.70 12.33 2.96
C LEU A 131 -1.55 11.07 3.81
N SER A 132 -0.32 10.74 4.17
CA SER A 132 -0.01 9.68 5.13
C SER A 132 0.96 10.18 6.18
N CYS A 133 0.77 9.78 7.43
CA CYS A 133 1.75 9.96 8.50
C CYS A 133 2.24 8.61 9.01
N SER A 134 3.49 8.57 9.46
CA SER A 134 4.17 7.32 9.79
C SER A 134 5.01 7.46 11.06
N ARG A 135 5.30 6.32 11.69
CA ARG A 135 6.26 6.22 12.81
C ARG A 135 7.69 6.58 12.40
N ASP A 136 8.00 6.71 11.11
CA ASP A 136 9.28 7.22 10.62
C ASP A 136 9.42 8.75 10.74
N GLU A 137 8.52 9.41 11.49
CA GLU A 137 8.54 10.86 11.74
C GLU A 137 8.28 11.70 10.48
N THR A 138 7.78 11.09 9.40
CA THR A 138 7.43 11.80 8.17
C THR A 138 5.94 11.83 7.88
N VAL A 139 5.54 12.91 7.21
CA VAL A 139 4.27 13.02 6.50
C VAL A 139 4.57 13.08 5.00
N LYS A 140 3.90 12.24 4.21
CA LYS A 140 4.06 12.19 2.75
C LYS A 140 2.77 12.57 2.04
N VAL A 141 2.93 13.20 0.88
CA VAL A 141 1.86 13.61 -0.01
C VAL A 141 1.95 12.78 -1.28
N TRP A 142 0.85 12.14 -1.67
CA TRP A 142 0.72 11.30 -2.85
C TRP A 142 -0.31 11.91 -3.81
N ARG A 143 -0.03 11.83 -5.10
CA ARG A 143 -0.88 12.35 -6.18
C ARG A 143 -1.37 11.20 -7.06
#